data_AF-A0A897MS91-F1
#
_entry.id   AF-A0A897MS91-F1
#
_cell.length_a   1.000
_cell.length_b   1.000
_cell.length_c   1.000
_cell.angle_alpha   90.00
_cell.angle_beta   90.00
_cell.angle_gamma   90.00
#
_symmetry.space_group_name_H-M   'P 1'
#
loop_
_entity.id
_entity.type
_entity.pdbx_description
1 polymer ?
#
loop_
_entity_poly.entity_id
_entity_poly.type
_entity_poly.pdbx_seq_one_letter_code
_entity_poly.pdbx_strand_id
1 'polypeptide(L)'
;MYSPADDHAFPDERVNDVLERIHQDTEIQTYLEAQNVNPVDRMRYNDHGAKHIEIVQHRALCLYDLLKSAGVEFNGARQQGLDEADEPVIIALAATLHDIGHVIHRDDHAYYSLPLAADILDRLLDEFYDLSDAIRIKGEVLHAILCHHSSETPLTTEAGVIRVADALDMERGRSRVPYEDGGRGINTISSRAIDTVSLRPGEERSVLVEIRMTNAAGVYQVDNLLKRKLKNSRLEDHIRIVAINAREDEDRLVERIEL
;
A
#
# COMPACT_ATOMS: atom_id res chain seq x y z
N MET A 1 9.64 1.65 9.75
CA MET A 1 8.95 2.68 8.96
C MET A 1 9.98 3.27 8.03
N TYR A 2 9.57 3.82 6.89
CA TYR A 2 10.50 4.60 6.06
C TYR A 2 10.97 5.83 6.84
N SER A 3 12.23 6.21 6.65
CA SER A 3 12.88 7.31 7.36
C SER A 3 13.78 8.03 6.35
N PRO A 4 13.53 9.32 6.05
CA PRO A 4 14.40 10.12 5.18
C PRO A 4 15.85 10.24 5.66
N ALA A 5 16.13 9.87 6.92
CA ALA A 5 17.47 9.94 7.50
C ALA A 5 18.27 8.63 7.38
N ASP A 6 17.64 7.55 6.91
CA ASP A 6 18.27 6.24 6.75
C ASP A 6 18.87 6.13 5.34
N ASP A 7 19.86 5.26 5.15
CA ASP A 7 20.37 4.95 3.81
C ASP A 7 19.36 4.05 3.07
N HIS A 8 19.00 4.41 1.83
CA HIS A 8 18.10 3.65 0.97
C HIS A 8 18.81 3.09 -0.27
N ALA A 9 18.26 2.02 -0.84
CA ALA A 9 18.76 1.38 -2.06
C ALA A 9 18.36 2.12 -3.35
N PHE A 10 17.82 3.32 -3.24
CA PHE A 10 17.37 4.16 -4.34
C PHE A 10 17.66 5.64 -4.05
N PRO A 11 17.71 6.53 -5.06
CA PRO A 11 17.84 7.96 -4.85
C PRO A 11 16.57 8.54 -4.23
N ASP A 12 16.66 9.06 -3.01
CA ASP A 12 15.50 9.43 -2.19
C ASP A 12 15.27 10.94 -2.05
N GLU A 13 16.22 11.78 -2.52
CA GLU A 13 16.13 13.24 -2.46
C GLU A 13 14.80 13.78 -3.01
N ARG A 14 14.43 13.40 -4.26
CA ARG A 14 13.19 13.88 -4.90
C ARG A 14 11.93 13.44 -4.16
N VAL A 15 11.86 12.19 -3.69
CA VAL A 15 10.68 11.70 -2.98
C VAL A 15 10.56 12.38 -1.62
N ASN A 16 11.67 12.65 -0.93
CA ASN A 16 11.64 13.35 0.36
C ASN A 16 11.11 14.78 0.22
N ASP A 17 11.51 15.52 -0.82
CA ASP A 17 10.98 16.86 -1.11
C ASP A 17 9.46 16.81 -1.40
N VAL A 18 9.01 15.82 -2.19
CA VAL A 18 7.58 15.62 -2.49
C VAL A 18 6.78 15.23 -1.24
N LEU A 19 7.32 14.36 -0.38
CA LEU A 19 6.68 13.98 0.89
C LEU A 19 6.53 15.16 1.84
N GLU A 20 7.53 16.03 1.94
CA GLU A 20 7.43 17.27 2.71
C GLU A 20 6.29 18.15 2.18
N ARG A 21 6.21 18.31 0.85
CA ARG A 21 5.16 19.10 0.22
C ARG A 21 3.76 18.52 0.42
N ILE A 22 3.60 17.19 0.36
CA ILE A 22 2.34 16.47 0.65
C ILE A 22 1.88 16.74 2.08
N HIS A 23 2.79 16.66 3.06
CA HIS A 23 2.45 16.87 4.47
C HIS A 23 1.99 18.30 4.77
N GLN A 24 2.48 19.27 4.00
CA GLN A 24 2.12 20.68 4.13
C GLN A 24 0.90 21.07 3.28
N ASP A 25 0.44 20.20 2.37
CA ASP A 25 -0.65 20.51 1.44
C ASP A 25 -2.04 20.39 2.09
N THR A 26 -2.69 21.52 2.31
CA THR A 26 -4.00 21.56 2.98
C THR A 26 -5.09 20.81 2.20
N GLU A 27 -5.05 20.81 0.87
CA GLU A 27 -6.04 20.12 0.04
C GLU A 27 -5.91 18.61 0.20
N ILE A 28 -4.68 18.07 0.11
CA ILE A 28 -4.42 16.64 0.33
C ILE A 28 -4.86 16.25 1.74
N GLN A 29 -4.40 16.96 2.79
CA GLN A 29 -4.76 16.63 4.17
C GLN A 29 -6.29 16.64 4.37
N THR A 30 -7.00 17.59 3.74
CA THR A 30 -8.46 17.66 3.81
C THR A 30 -9.13 16.45 3.13
N TYR A 31 -8.64 15.99 1.97
CA TYR A 31 -9.14 14.75 1.36
C TYR A 31 -8.92 13.54 2.27
N LEU A 32 -7.74 13.42 2.90
CA LEU A 32 -7.40 12.30 3.77
C LEU A 32 -8.29 12.23 5.03
N GLU A 33 -8.73 13.38 5.53
CA GLU A 33 -9.69 13.46 6.62
C GLU A 33 -11.12 13.18 6.14
N ALA A 34 -11.54 13.80 5.03
CA ALA A 34 -12.90 13.72 4.52
C ALA A 34 -13.27 12.32 4.00
N GLN A 35 -12.30 11.56 3.49
CA GLN A 35 -12.56 10.26 2.86
C GLN A 35 -13.16 9.23 3.83
N ASN A 36 -12.99 9.40 5.15
CA ASN A 36 -13.57 8.49 6.14
C ASN A 36 -15.08 8.63 6.35
N VAL A 37 -15.70 9.75 5.95
CA VAL A 37 -17.12 9.99 6.21
C VAL A 37 -18.01 8.91 5.55
N ASN A 38 -17.70 8.51 4.32
CA ASN A 38 -18.44 7.45 3.64
C ASN A 38 -18.20 6.06 4.23
N PRO A 39 -16.97 5.51 4.23
CA PRO A 39 -16.72 4.16 4.71
C PRO A 39 -16.97 4.04 6.22
N VAL A 40 -16.51 4.98 7.06
CA VAL A 40 -16.56 4.85 8.52
C VAL A 40 -17.88 5.35 9.10
N ASP A 41 -18.26 6.61 8.83
CA ASP A 41 -19.40 7.21 9.53
C ASP A 41 -20.75 6.71 8.98
N ARG A 42 -20.88 6.63 7.65
CA ARG A 42 -22.12 6.20 6.98
C ARG A 42 -22.24 4.68 6.92
N MET A 43 -21.17 3.99 6.53
CA MET A 43 -21.22 2.54 6.24
C MET A 43 -20.64 1.66 7.36
N ARG A 44 -19.96 2.22 8.37
CA ARG A 44 -19.35 1.48 9.50
C ARG A 44 -18.28 0.44 9.10
N TYR A 45 -17.53 0.73 8.04
CA TYR A 45 -16.35 -0.02 7.58
C TYR A 45 -15.04 0.49 8.23
N ASN A 46 -13.92 -0.11 7.81
CA ASN A 46 -12.56 0.22 8.21
C ASN A 46 -12.19 1.70 7.96
N ASP A 47 -11.20 2.15 8.72
CA ASP A 47 -10.50 3.40 8.47
C ASP A 47 -9.75 3.33 7.14
N HIS A 48 -10.02 4.29 6.26
CA HIS A 48 -9.28 4.55 5.04
C HIS A 48 -8.69 5.97 5.06
N GLY A 49 -8.66 6.63 6.23
CA GLY A 49 -8.19 8.01 6.38
C GLY A 49 -6.67 8.13 6.50
N ALA A 50 -6.21 9.28 7.01
CA ALA A 50 -4.78 9.61 7.12
C ALA A 50 -3.90 8.50 7.71
N LYS A 51 -4.40 7.74 8.71
CA LYS A 51 -3.59 6.68 9.33
C LYS A 51 -3.37 5.47 8.41
N HIS A 52 -4.39 5.08 7.66
CA HIS A 52 -4.26 4.03 6.63
C HIS A 52 -3.24 4.46 5.57
N ILE A 53 -3.39 5.68 5.06
CA ILE A 53 -2.49 6.24 4.03
C ILE A 53 -1.04 6.32 4.51
N GLU A 54 -0.79 6.77 5.75
CA GLU A 54 0.54 6.79 6.36
C GLU A 54 1.17 5.38 6.38
N ILE A 55 0.39 4.36 6.75
CA ILE A 55 0.86 2.96 6.79
C ILE A 55 1.15 2.47 5.36
N VAL A 56 0.24 2.66 4.41
CA VAL A 56 0.41 2.20 3.03
C VAL A 56 1.62 2.87 2.37
N GLN A 57 1.78 4.18 2.53
CA GLN A 57 2.94 4.91 2.01
C GLN A 57 4.25 4.38 2.61
N HIS A 58 4.31 4.18 3.93
CA HIS A 58 5.48 3.57 4.56
C HIS A 58 5.77 2.16 4.06
N ARG A 59 4.75 1.30 3.96
CA ARG A 59 4.92 -0.08 3.49
C ARG A 59 5.33 -0.11 2.02
N ALA A 60 4.83 0.81 1.21
CA ALA A 60 5.19 0.93 -0.20
C ALA A 60 6.66 1.30 -0.37
N LEU A 61 7.15 2.32 0.35
CA LEU A 61 8.56 2.72 0.27
C LEU A 61 9.52 1.69 0.87
N CYS A 62 9.17 1.03 1.99
CA CYS A 62 9.96 -0.08 2.51
C CYS A 62 9.97 -1.30 1.57
N LEU A 63 8.84 -1.59 0.90
CA LEU A 63 8.77 -2.67 -0.07
C LEU A 63 9.63 -2.35 -1.30
N TYR A 64 9.54 -1.12 -1.79
CA TYR A 64 10.36 -0.61 -2.88
C TYR A 64 11.85 -0.72 -2.54
N ASP A 65 12.28 -0.24 -1.36
CA ASP A 65 13.66 -0.33 -0.89
C ASP A 65 14.22 -1.76 -0.93
N LEU A 66 13.46 -2.73 -0.41
CA LEU A 66 13.86 -4.14 -0.39
C LEU A 66 13.93 -4.75 -1.80
N LEU A 67 13.00 -4.37 -2.69
CA LEU A 67 13.02 -4.82 -4.08
C LEU A 67 14.23 -4.25 -4.83
N LYS A 68 14.55 -2.96 -4.64
CA LYS A 68 15.71 -2.30 -5.24
C LYS A 68 17.02 -2.87 -4.71
N SER A 69 17.10 -3.11 -3.40
CA SER A 69 18.24 -3.81 -2.77
C SER A 69 18.49 -5.19 -3.38
N ALA A 70 17.43 -5.87 -3.83
CA ALA A 70 17.51 -7.18 -4.48
C ALA A 70 17.70 -7.10 -6.02
N GLY A 71 17.90 -5.90 -6.59
CA GLY A 71 18.12 -5.71 -8.02
C GLY A 71 16.87 -5.91 -8.89
N VAL A 72 15.67 -5.77 -8.32
CA VAL A 72 14.42 -5.85 -9.09
C VAL A 72 14.27 -4.60 -9.94
N GLU A 73 14.05 -4.79 -11.24
CA GLU A 73 13.83 -3.68 -12.17
C GLU A 73 12.39 -3.16 -12.10
N PHE A 74 12.27 -1.83 -12.16
CA PHE A 74 11.02 -1.11 -12.28
C PHE A 74 10.88 -0.57 -13.71
N ASN A 75 9.64 -0.41 -14.14
CA ASN A 75 9.34 -0.15 -15.55
C ASN A 75 8.44 1.04 -15.80
N GLY A 76 7.70 1.57 -14.82
CA GLY A 76 6.88 2.77 -14.99
C GLY A 76 7.72 3.98 -15.35
N ALA A 77 8.64 4.40 -14.49
CA ALA A 77 9.51 5.55 -14.78
C ALA A 77 10.39 5.30 -16.01
N ARG A 78 11.10 4.18 -16.02
CA ARG A 78 12.07 3.83 -17.07
C ARG A 78 11.46 3.75 -18.48
N GLN A 79 10.26 3.20 -18.64
CA GLN A 79 9.62 3.10 -19.97
C GLN A 79 9.10 4.44 -20.49
N GLN A 80 8.91 5.42 -19.60
CA GLN A 80 8.61 6.82 -19.95
C GLN A 80 9.88 7.66 -20.21
N GLY A 81 11.08 7.06 -20.06
CA GLY A 81 12.34 7.78 -20.18
C GLY A 81 12.63 8.71 -19.00
N LEU A 82 12.01 8.47 -17.85
CA LEU A 82 12.26 9.16 -16.59
C LEU A 82 13.45 8.55 -15.84
N ASP A 83 13.96 9.26 -14.83
CA ASP A 83 15.06 8.79 -14.00
C ASP A 83 14.56 7.78 -12.96
N GLU A 84 15.47 6.96 -12.45
CA GLU A 84 15.20 6.07 -11.31
C GLU A 84 14.71 6.83 -10.06
N ALA A 85 15.15 8.08 -9.89
CA ALA A 85 14.70 8.95 -8.80
C ALA A 85 13.20 9.30 -8.86
N ASP A 86 12.53 9.05 -10.00
CA ASP A 86 11.10 9.30 -10.19
C ASP A 86 10.24 8.07 -9.79
N GLU A 87 10.84 6.88 -9.73
CA GLU A 87 10.18 5.65 -9.26
C GLU A 87 9.57 5.82 -7.84
N PRO A 88 10.32 6.25 -6.80
CA PRO A 88 9.75 6.45 -5.47
C PRO A 88 8.75 7.61 -5.40
N VAL A 89 8.85 8.61 -6.29
CA VAL A 89 7.88 9.71 -6.39
C VAL A 89 6.52 9.19 -6.87
N ILE A 90 6.51 8.36 -7.93
CA ILE A 90 5.31 7.68 -8.41
C ILE A 90 4.67 6.86 -7.29
N ILE A 91 5.49 6.09 -6.56
CA ILE A 91 5.04 5.24 -5.46
C ILE A 91 4.45 6.07 -4.31
N ALA A 92 5.13 7.12 -3.87
CA ALA A 92 4.68 7.96 -2.76
C ALA A 92 3.38 8.70 -3.09
N LEU A 93 3.26 9.28 -4.29
CA LEU A 93 2.06 9.97 -4.74
C LEU A 93 0.87 9.02 -4.89
N ALA A 94 1.08 7.86 -5.53
CA ALA A 94 0.03 6.87 -5.69
C ALA A 94 -0.44 6.32 -4.34
N ALA A 95 0.48 5.98 -3.43
CA ALA A 95 0.12 5.52 -2.08
C ALA A 95 -0.70 6.58 -1.32
N THR A 96 -0.36 7.86 -1.48
CA THR A 96 -1.05 8.98 -0.82
C THR A 96 -2.47 9.17 -1.33
N LEU A 97 -2.67 9.06 -2.65
CA LEU A 97 -3.91 9.48 -3.32
C LEU A 97 -4.84 8.32 -3.71
N HIS A 98 -4.46 7.06 -3.50
CA HIS A 98 -5.18 5.92 -4.07
C HIS A 98 -6.66 5.78 -3.65
N ASP A 99 -6.98 6.25 -2.44
CA ASP A 99 -8.29 6.05 -1.79
C ASP A 99 -9.15 7.31 -1.73
N ILE A 100 -8.67 8.47 -2.20
CA ILE A 100 -9.37 9.77 -2.02
C ILE A 100 -10.77 9.79 -2.65
N GLY A 101 -11.05 8.93 -3.63
CA GLY A 101 -12.36 8.70 -4.23
C GLY A 101 -13.42 8.24 -3.22
N HIS A 102 -13.02 7.77 -2.03
CA HIS A 102 -13.93 7.51 -0.92
C HIS A 102 -14.70 8.74 -0.47
N VAL A 103 -14.27 9.98 -0.75
CA VAL A 103 -15.11 11.18 -0.53
C VAL A 103 -16.38 11.19 -1.39
N ILE A 104 -16.35 10.52 -2.55
CA ILE A 104 -17.48 10.40 -3.46
C ILE A 104 -18.30 9.18 -3.10
N HIS A 105 -17.70 7.99 -3.14
CA HIS A 105 -18.38 6.74 -2.87
C HIS A 105 -17.41 5.63 -2.44
N ARG A 106 -17.93 4.62 -1.75
CA ARG A 106 -17.13 3.46 -1.34
C ARG A 106 -16.87 2.50 -2.49
N ASP A 107 -17.92 2.18 -3.23
CA ASP A 107 -17.84 1.37 -4.44
C ASP A 107 -17.16 2.18 -5.55
N ASP A 108 -16.34 1.52 -6.35
CA ASP A 108 -15.57 2.11 -7.45
C ASP A 108 -14.68 3.30 -7.05
N HIS A 109 -14.30 3.42 -5.76
CA HIS A 109 -13.45 4.50 -5.24
C HIS A 109 -12.14 4.63 -6.01
N ALA A 110 -11.56 3.54 -6.51
CA ALA A 110 -10.37 3.60 -7.36
C ALA A 110 -10.59 4.46 -8.62
N TYR A 111 -11.75 4.34 -9.26
CA TYR A 111 -12.12 5.12 -10.44
C TYR A 111 -12.45 6.57 -10.08
N TYR A 112 -13.10 6.80 -8.95
CA TYR A 112 -13.39 8.16 -8.45
C TYR A 112 -12.15 8.89 -7.97
N SER A 113 -11.10 8.17 -7.54
CA SER A 113 -9.82 8.76 -7.16
C SER A 113 -9.09 9.35 -8.35
N LEU A 114 -9.27 8.83 -9.56
CA LEU A 114 -8.55 9.30 -10.75
C LEU A 114 -8.78 10.78 -11.08
N PRO A 115 -10.02 11.29 -11.24
CA PRO A 115 -10.22 12.71 -11.52
C PRO A 115 -9.76 13.61 -10.37
N LEU A 116 -9.99 13.21 -9.12
CA LEU A 116 -9.55 13.98 -7.95
C LEU A 116 -8.02 14.07 -7.87
N ALA A 117 -7.34 12.94 -8.07
CA ALA A 117 -5.89 12.87 -8.07
C ALA A 117 -5.31 13.61 -9.27
N ALA A 118 -5.98 13.56 -10.43
CA ALA A 118 -5.51 14.24 -11.63
C ALA A 118 -5.39 15.77 -11.43
N ASP A 119 -6.37 16.39 -10.76
CA ASP A 119 -6.38 17.83 -10.47
C ASP A 119 -5.29 18.21 -9.45
N ILE A 120 -5.11 17.38 -8.41
CA ILE A 120 -4.05 17.57 -7.40
C ILE A 120 -2.67 17.44 -8.06
N LEU A 121 -2.48 16.42 -8.90
CA LEU A 121 -1.20 16.12 -9.55
C LEU A 121 -0.78 17.22 -10.53
N ASP A 122 -1.72 17.84 -11.26
CA ASP A 122 -1.39 18.97 -12.15
C ASP A 122 -0.76 20.11 -11.36
N ARG A 123 -1.37 20.50 -10.25
CA ARG A 123 -0.84 21.58 -9.40
C ARG A 123 0.46 21.19 -8.70
N LEU A 124 0.55 19.96 -8.19
CA LEU A 124 1.66 19.52 -7.37
C LEU A 124 2.93 19.28 -8.20
N LEU A 125 2.82 18.61 -9.35
CA LEU A 125 3.96 18.24 -10.17
C LEU A 125 4.61 19.44 -10.87
N ASP A 126 3.84 20.50 -11.15
CA ASP A 126 4.34 21.77 -11.70
C ASP A 126 5.42 22.43 -10.81
N GLU A 127 5.49 22.10 -9.52
CA GLU A 127 6.51 22.61 -8.60
C GLU A 127 7.87 21.88 -8.77
N PHE A 128 7.88 20.67 -9.32
CA PHE A 128 9.05 19.78 -9.32
C PHE A 128 9.55 19.41 -10.72
N TYR A 129 8.67 19.41 -11.73
CA TYR A 129 8.96 18.88 -13.06
C TYR A 129 8.58 19.87 -14.15
N ASP A 130 9.22 19.72 -15.32
CA ASP A 130 8.70 20.35 -16.52
C ASP A 130 7.41 19.68 -16.99
N LEU A 131 6.69 20.33 -17.91
CA LEU A 131 5.40 19.83 -18.40
C LEU A 131 5.47 18.40 -18.96
N SER A 132 6.57 18.04 -19.64
CA SER A 132 6.69 16.74 -20.28
C SER A 132 6.80 15.64 -19.23
N ASP A 133 7.68 15.83 -18.25
CA ASP A 133 7.93 14.82 -17.22
C ASP A 133 6.79 14.79 -16.19
N ALA A 134 6.17 15.93 -15.88
CA ALA A 134 4.94 15.98 -15.07
C ALA A 134 3.82 15.13 -15.68
N ILE A 135 3.58 15.22 -17.00
CA ILE A 135 2.57 14.39 -17.69
C ILE A 135 2.88 12.90 -17.57
N ARG A 136 4.15 12.52 -17.71
CA ARG A 136 4.59 11.11 -17.63
C ARG A 136 4.42 10.55 -16.22
N ILE A 137 4.89 11.29 -15.21
CA ILE A 137 4.74 10.92 -13.79
C ILE A 137 3.25 10.83 -13.44
N LYS A 138 2.45 11.82 -13.82
CA LYS A 138 0.99 11.81 -13.61
C LYS A 138 0.36 10.54 -14.18
N GLY A 139 0.73 10.14 -15.40
CA GLY A 139 0.23 8.92 -16.03
C GLY A 139 0.52 7.66 -15.19
N GLU A 140 1.76 7.53 -14.71
CA GLU A 140 2.17 6.37 -13.90
C GLU A 140 1.53 6.37 -12.50
N VAL A 141 1.37 7.54 -11.88
CA VAL A 141 0.66 7.68 -10.59
C VAL A 141 -0.80 7.26 -10.75
N LEU A 142 -1.51 7.78 -11.75
CA LEU A 142 -2.93 7.45 -11.98
C LEU A 142 -3.12 5.98 -12.33
N HIS A 143 -2.19 5.40 -13.10
CA HIS A 143 -2.18 3.95 -13.38
C HIS A 143 -2.00 3.12 -12.10
N ALA A 144 -1.06 3.51 -11.23
CA ALA A 144 -0.85 2.84 -9.94
C ALA A 144 -2.06 2.99 -9.00
N ILE A 145 -2.69 4.16 -8.96
CA ILE A 145 -3.95 4.39 -8.23
C ILE A 145 -5.02 3.44 -8.77
N LEU A 146 -5.28 3.40 -10.08
CA LEU A 146 -6.29 2.50 -10.64
C LEU A 146 -5.99 1.02 -10.30
N CYS A 147 -4.72 0.64 -10.41
CA CYS A 147 -4.26 -0.73 -10.21
C CYS A 147 -4.12 -1.13 -8.74
N HIS A 148 -4.33 -0.25 -7.75
CA HIS A 148 -4.35 -0.72 -6.37
C HIS A 148 -5.51 -1.70 -6.14
N HIS A 149 -6.64 -1.54 -6.86
CA HIS A 149 -7.80 -2.42 -6.76
C HIS A 149 -7.60 -3.74 -7.52
N SER A 150 -8.14 -4.85 -7.01
CA SER A 150 -7.91 -6.19 -7.56
C SER A 150 -8.59 -6.45 -8.92
N SER A 151 -9.52 -5.60 -9.35
CA SER A 151 -10.21 -5.74 -10.65
C SER A 151 -9.29 -5.48 -11.83
N GLU A 152 -8.30 -4.59 -11.64
CA GLU A 152 -7.39 -4.19 -12.70
C GLU A 152 -6.12 -5.04 -12.69
N THR A 153 -5.29 -4.97 -13.72
CA THR A 153 -4.00 -5.68 -13.76
C THR A 153 -2.85 -4.67 -13.81
N PRO A 154 -1.90 -4.67 -12.85
CA PRO A 154 -0.77 -3.75 -12.86
C PRO A 154 0.12 -4.05 -14.06
N LEU A 155 0.38 -3.00 -14.84
CA LEU A 155 1.31 -3.07 -15.97
C LEU A 155 2.73 -2.64 -15.60
N THR A 156 2.91 -2.07 -14.41
CA THR A 156 4.19 -1.58 -13.88
C THR A 156 4.47 -2.15 -12.50
N THR A 157 5.76 -2.34 -12.19
CA THR A 157 6.19 -2.84 -10.88
C THR A 157 5.79 -1.85 -9.76
N GLU A 158 5.81 -0.55 -10.04
CA GLU A 158 5.34 0.55 -9.18
C GLU A 158 3.87 0.34 -8.77
N ALA A 159 2.99 0.09 -9.74
CA ALA A 159 1.58 -0.22 -9.48
C ALA A 159 1.41 -1.53 -8.67
N GLY A 160 2.28 -2.51 -8.91
CA GLY A 160 2.37 -3.73 -8.11
C GLY A 160 2.70 -3.45 -6.65
N VAL A 161 3.65 -2.55 -6.39
CA VAL A 161 4.03 -2.12 -5.03
C VAL A 161 2.83 -1.51 -4.31
N ILE A 162 2.09 -0.59 -4.94
CA ILE A 162 0.92 0.04 -4.33
C ILE A 162 -0.14 -0.99 -3.97
N ARG A 163 -0.45 -1.90 -4.91
CA ARG A 163 -1.43 -2.97 -4.69
C ARG A 163 -1.08 -3.85 -3.50
N VAL A 164 0.19 -4.26 -3.38
CA VAL A 164 0.62 -5.12 -2.28
C VAL A 164 0.69 -4.32 -0.97
N ALA A 165 1.18 -3.08 -1.00
CA ALA A 165 1.31 -2.22 0.17
C ALA A 165 -0.04 -1.91 0.83
N ASP A 166 -1.08 -1.63 0.04
CA ASP A 166 -2.47 -1.50 0.52
C ASP A 166 -2.90 -2.75 1.30
N ALA A 167 -2.66 -3.93 0.73
CA ALA A 167 -3.01 -5.19 1.36
C ALA A 167 -2.26 -5.46 2.67
N LEU A 168 -1.09 -4.84 2.91
CA LEU A 168 -0.30 -5.05 4.12
C LEU A 168 -0.87 -4.35 5.36
N ASP A 169 -1.80 -3.38 5.23
CA ASP A 169 -2.51 -2.77 6.38
C ASP A 169 -3.62 -3.69 6.92
N MET A 170 -3.21 -4.85 7.45
CA MET A 170 -4.13 -5.89 7.94
C MET A 170 -3.92 -6.26 9.42
N GLU A 171 -3.06 -5.51 10.14
CA GLU A 171 -2.81 -5.76 11.56
C GLU A 171 -4.08 -5.54 12.41
N ARG A 172 -4.18 -6.24 13.55
CA ARG A 172 -5.34 -6.13 14.44
C ARG A 172 -5.60 -4.67 14.83
N GLY A 173 -6.87 -4.28 14.82
CA GLY A 173 -7.29 -2.89 15.07
C GLY A 173 -7.32 -2.02 13.81
N ARG A 174 -6.73 -2.48 12.70
CA ARG A 174 -6.83 -1.82 11.39
C ARG A 174 -8.10 -2.21 10.64
N SER A 175 -8.56 -3.46 10.77
CA SER A 175 -9.84 -3.88 10.21
C SER A 175 -11.00 -3.81 11.22
N ARG A 176 -11.91 -2.85 11.04
CA ARG A 176 -13.27 -2.81 11.59
C ARG A 176 -14.28 -3.38 10.57
N VAL A 177 -14.41 -4.71 10.55
CA VAL A 177 -15.48 -5.37 9.79
C VAL A 177 -16.84 -4.90 10.34
N PRO A 178 -17.85 -4.60 9.48
CA PRO A 178 -19.17 -4.20 9.93
C PRO A 178 -19.72 -5.14 11.00
N TYR A 179 -20.36 -4.57 12.01
CA TYR A 179 -21.16 -5.34 12.96
C TYR A 179 -22.42 -5.81 12.24
N GLU A 180 -22.32 -6.89 11.45
CA GLU A 180 -23.51 -7.61 11.00
C GLU A 180 -24.16 -8.23 12.24
N ASP A 181 -25.45 -7.98 12.44
CA ASP A 181 -26.28 -8.42 13.56
C ASP A 181 -25.89 -9.82 14.08
N GLY A 182 -25.04 -9.88 15.12
CA GLY A 182 -24.59 -11.14 15.74
C GLY A 182 -23.08 -11.45 15.69
N GLY A 183 -22.26 -10.64 15.02
CA GLY A 183 -20.84 -10.37 15.37
C GLY A 183 -19.90 -11.57 15.57
N ARG A 184 -19.96 -12.63 14.74
CA ARG A 184 -19.03 -13.79 14.78
C ARG A 184 -18.67 -14.37 13.40
N GLY A 185 -18.60 -13.53 12.35
CA GLY A 185 -18.17 -13.97 11.03
C GLY A 185 -16.66 -14.26 10.96
N ILE A 186 -16.24 -15.13 10.02
CA ILE A 186 -14.82 -15.48 9.81
C ILE A 186 -13.95 -14.24 9.54
N ASN A 187 -14.49 -13.22 8.86
CA ASN A 187 -13.81 -11.95 8.58
C ASN A 187 -13.39 -11.21 9.87
N THR A 188 -14.28 -11.12 10.86
CA THR A 188 -14.01 -10.43 12.14
C THR A 188 -13.01 -11.20 13.01
N ILE A 189 -13.08 -12.53 13.00
CA ILE A 189 -12.18 -13.39 13.79
C ILE A 189 -10.77 -13.34 13.18
N SER A 190 -10.67 -13.49 11.86
CA SER A 190 -9.41 -13.51 11.13
C SER A 190 -8.68 -12.16 11.18
N SER A 191 -9.38 -11.02 11.10
CA SER A 191 -8.73 -9.69 11.20
C SER A 191 -8.15 -9.39 12.57
N ARG A 192 -8.70 -9.99 13.64
CA ARG A 192 -8.15 -9.87 15.00
C ARG A 192 -6.98 -10.83 15.26
N ALA A 193 -6.75 -11.79 14.36
CA ALA A 193 -5.73 -12.80 14.52
C ALA A 193 -4.34 -12.33 14.03
N ILE A 194 -4.25 -11.29 13.20
CA ILE A 194 -2.97 -10.74 12.76
C ILE A 194 -2.42 -9.78 13.80
N ASP A 195 -1.29 -10.12 14.43
CA ASP A 195 -0.64 -9.27 15.43
C ASP A 195 0.31 -8.26 14.80
N THR A 196 1.19 -8.72 13.89
CA THR A 196 2.19 -7.86 13.26
C THR A 196 2.51 -8.36 11.86
N VAL A 197 2.69 -7.42 10.94
CA VAL A 197 3.18 -7.65 9.58
C VAL A 197 4.55 -6.97 9.45
N SER A 198 5.56 -7.73 9.05
CA SER A 198 6.91 -7.20 8.84
C SER A 198 7.44 -7.53 7.45
N LEU A 199 8.14 -6.56 6.86
CA LEU A 199 8.87 -6.69 5.60
C LEU A 199 10.34 -6.89 5.94
N ARG A 200 10.97 -7.90 5.35
CA ARG A 200 12.38 -8.22 5.54
C ARG A 200 13.04 -8.56 4.20
N PRO A 201 14.37 -8.42 4.08
CA PRO A 201 15.10 -9.04 2.99
C PRO A 201 14.80 -10.53 2.96
N GLY A 202 14.51 -11.06 1.77
CA GLY A 202 14.34 -12.50 1.60
C GLY A 202 15.61 -13.19 1.12
N GLU A 203 15.66 -14.51 1.30
CA GLU A 203 16.77 -15.35 0.82
C GLU A 203 16.45 -15.99 -0.54
N GLU A 204 15.31 -16.70 -0.62
CA GLU A 204 14.86 -17.39 -1.84
C GLU A 204 14.11 -16.48 -2.83
N ARG A 205 13.37 -15.50 -2.30
CA ARG A 205 12.69 -14.44 -3.05
C ARG A 205 13.19 -13.10 -2.53
N SER A 206 13.09 -12.05 -3.33
CA SER A 206 13.58 -10.70 -3.00
C SER A 206 13.12 -10.20 -1.62
N VAL A 207 11.85 -10.42 -1.28
CA VAL A 207 11.22 -9.89 -0.05
C VAL A 207 10.52 -10.99 0.72
N LEU A 208 10.71 -11.01 2.05
CA LEU A 208 9.96 -11.82 2.99
C LEU A 208 8.91 -10.97 3.70
N VAL A 209 7.63 -11.31 3.52
CA VAL A 209 6.51 -10.83 4.33
C VAL A 209 6.28 -11.82 5.47
N GLU A 210 6.72 -11.46 6.67
CA GLU A 210 6.51 -12.26 7.88
C GLU A 210 5.29 -11.73 8.64
N ILE A 211 4.29 -12.61 8.82
CA ILE A 211 3.00 -12.31 9.45
C ILE A 211 2.89 -13.08 10.76
N ARG A 212 2.96 -12.38 11.88
CA ARG A 212 2.74 -12.97 13.20
C ARG A 212 1.24 -13.00 13.50
N MET A 213 0.76 -14.16 13.94
CA MET A 213 -0.65 -14.38 14.23
C MET A 213 -0.83 -14.98 15.63
N THR A 214 -1.94 -14.64 16.27
CA THR A 214 -2.34 -15.19 17.58
C THR A 214 -3.06 -16.52 17.45
N ASN A 215 -3.62 -16.81 16.27
CA ASN A 215 -4.27 -18.09 15.96
C ASN A 215 -4.38 -18.31 14.44
N ALA A 216 -4.72 -19.54 14.05
CA ALA A 216 -4.78 -19.95 12.64
C ALA A 216 -5.87 -19.25 11.81
N ALA A 217 -6.87 -18.59 12.42
CA ALA A 217 -7.88 -17.87 11.66
C ALA A 217 -7.27 -16.72 10.83
N GLY A 218 -6.10 -16.20 11.22
CA GLY A 218 -5.39 -15.16 10.48
C GLY A 218 -5.00 -15.56 9.06
N VAL A 219 -4.79 -16.86 8.80
CA VAL A 219 -4.52 -17.40 7.46
C VAL A 219 -5.61 -16.97 6.46
N TYR A 220 -6.86 -16.87 6.89
CA TYR A 220 -7.95 -16.42 6.04
C TYR A 220 -7.77 -14.97 5.54
N GLN A 221 -7.22 -14.06 6.34
CA GLN A 221 -6.89 -12.70 5.89
C GLN A 221 -5.75 -12.74 4.88
N VAL A 222 -4.70 -13.52 5.17
CA VAL A 222 -3.56 -13.65 4.26
C VAL A 222 -4.01 -14.17 2.90
N ASP A 223 -4.86 -15.20 2.87
CA ASP A 223 -5.35 -15.79 1.62
C ASP A 223 -6.33 -14.88 0.87
N ASN A 224 -7.29 -14.24 1.56
CA ASN A 224 -8.34 -13.47 0.89
C ASN A 224 -7.99 -12.02 0.61
N LEU A 225 -7.00 -11.45 1.29
CA LEU A 225 -6.54 -10.08 1.06
C LEU A 225 -5.17 -10.08 0.37
N LEU A 226 -4.13 -10.52 1.08
CA LEU A 226 -2.75 -10.37 0.60
C LEU A 226 -2.45 -11.22 -0.62
N LYS A 227 -2.73 -12.53 -0.59
CA LYS A 227 -2.47 -13.40 -1.74
C LYS A 227 -3.28 -13.00 -2.96
N ARG A 228 -4.52 -12.55 -2.77
CA ARG A 228 -5.35 -12.03 -3.87
C ARG A 228 -4.76 -10.78 -4.51
N LYS A 229 -4.23 -9.86 -3.70
CA LYS A 229 -3.59 -8.63 -4.17
C LYS A 229 -2.19 -8.87 -4.73
N LEU A 230 -1.46 -9.86 -4.20
CA LEU A 230 -0.18 -10.30 -4.75
C LEU A 230 -0.38 -10.97 -6.11
N LYS A 231 -1.51 -11.67 -6.31
CA LYS A 231 -1.76 -12.38 -7.55
C LYS A 231 -1.79 -11.44 -8.76
N ASN A 232 -1.06 -11.78 -9.82
CA ASN A 232 -0.86 -11.01 -11.04
C ASN A 232 -0.38 -9.55 -10.78
N SER A 233 0.31 -9.29 -9.67
CA SER A 233 0.77 -7.93 -9.33
C SER A 233 2.10 -7.53 -9.95
N ARG A 234 2.75 -8.44 -10.69
CA ARG A 234 4.17 -8.40 -11.09
C ARG A 234 5.16 -8.62 -9.94
N LEU A 235 4.69 -8.84 -8.71
CA LEU A 235 5.54 -9.10 -7.54
C LEU A 235 5.44 -10.54 -6.99
N GLU A 236 4.62 -11.40 -7.60
CA GLU A 236 4.38 -12.78 -7.15
C GLU A 236 5.67 -13.58 -6.94
N ASP A 237 6.60 -13.49 -7.89
CA ASP A 237 7.87 -14.22 -7.86
C ASP A 237 8.91 -13.57 -6.94
N HIS A 238 8.68 -12.31 -6.53
CA HIS A 238 9.59 -11.53 -5.70
C HIS A 238 9.25 -11.56 -4.21
N ILE A 239 8.02 -11.93 -3.86
CA ILE A 239 7.53 -11.85 -2.48
C ILE A 239 7.24 -13.25 -1.94
N ARG A 240 7.85 -13.62 -0.82
CA ARG A 240 7.56 -14.83 -0.05
C ARG A 240 6.73 -14.46 1.18
N ILE A 241 5.64 -15.19 1.43
CA ILE A 241 4.78 -14.96 2.60
C ILE A 241 4.97 -16.09 3.60
N VAL A 242 5.29 -15.74 4.84
CA VAL A 242 5.44 -16.69 5.94
C VAL A 242 4.54 -16.26 7.08
N ALA A 243 3.69 -17.19 7.54
CA ALA A 243 2.86 -16.98 8.71
C ALA A 243 3.46 -17.71 9.93
N ILE A 244 3.51 -17.00 11.05
CA ILE A 244 4.06 -17.48 12.32
C ILE A 244 2.95 -17.46 13.36
N ASN A 245 2.55 -18.63 13.85
CA ASN A 245 1.56 -18.74 14.91
C ASN A 245 2.27 -18.74 16.27
N ALA A 246 2.08 -17.67 17.04
CA ALA A 246 2.59 -17.55 18.40
C ALA A 246 1.44 -17.84 19.38
N ARG A 247 1.44 -19.02 20.01
CA ARG A 247 0.54 -19.30 21.13
C ARG A 247 1.11 -18.65 22.39
N GLU A 248 0.28 -17.92 23.14
CA GLU A 248 0.68 -17.24 24.39
C GLU A 248 0.97 -18.23 25.55
N ASP A 249 0.50 -19.47 25.44
CA ASP A 249 0.75 -20.52 26.43
C ASP A 249 1.77 -21.55 25.90
N GLU A 250 2.91 -21.63 26.58
CA GLU A 250 4.05 -22.54 26.40
C GLU A 250 5.15 -22.07 25.42
N ASP A 251 6.30 -21.74 26.01
CA ASP A 251 7.61 -21.34 25.47
C ASP A 251 8.19 -22.14 24.28
N ARG A 252 7.49 -23.05 23.59
CA ARG A 252 8.15 -24.00 22.67
C ARG A 252 7.44 -24.45 21.38
N LEU A 253 6.28 -23.91 20.98
CA LEU A 253 5.67 -24.27 19.69
C LEU A 253 5.35 -23.05 18.84
N VAL A 254 6.38 -22.58 18.11
CA VAL A 254 6.22 -21.67 16.98
C VAL A 254 5.94 -22.52 15.75
N GLU A 255 4.68 -22.53 15.30
CA GLU A 255 4.33 -23.16 14.02
C GLU A 255 4.56 -22.15 12.89
N ARG A 256 5.54 -22.46 12.02
CA ARG A 256 5.86 -21.67 10.84
C ARG A 256 5.21 -22.31 9.63
N ILE A 257 4.28 -21.59 9.01
CA ILE A 257 3.53 -22.04 7.85
C ILE A 257 3.93 -21.16 6.66
N GLU A 258 4.42 -21.80 5.61
CA GLU A 258 4.62 -21.15 4.33
C GLU A 258 3.29 -21.14 3.57
N LEU A 259 2.94 -19.97 3.03
CA LEU A 259 1.63 -19.70 2.45
C LEU A 259 1.73 -19.44 0.95
#